data_AF-A0A2W1D2D9-F1
#
_entry.id   AF-A0A2W1D2D9-F1
#
_cell.length_a   1.000
_cell.length_b   1.000
_cell.length_c   1.000
_cell.angle_alpha   90.00
_cell.angle_beta   90.00
_cell.angle_gamma   90.00
#
_symmetry.space_group_name_H-M   'P 1'
#
loop_
_entity.id
_entity.type
_entity.pdbx_description
1 polymer ?
#
loop_
_entity_poly.entity_id
_entity_poly.type
_entity_poly.pdbx_seq_one_letter_code
_entity_poly.pdbx_strand_id
1 'polypeptide(L)'
;MSGRVPSIACIGVIGKHNNPLHISLFPAEERAPLEFQFLLSSCLDIFEARLPHKTADQDFGLLQAVDERLAMYGWLTNTGVKFVIVVDMEGRPASALDTKAATAVGLRDADMKPAFRALQTAYIKLLRNPFYDPDEHSPVTANAEQRIGSTQITSRKFIQEVKKIAEAWSPGVTSI
;
A
#
# COMPACT_ATOMS: atom_id res chain seq x y z
N MET A 1 -3.68 -27.19 -15.24
CA MET A 1 -4.23 -26.04 -14.47
C MET A 1 -3.09 -25.05 -14.32
N SER A 2 -3.14 -23.91 -15.03
CA SER A 2 -2.10 -22.88 -14.90
C SER A 2 -2.17 -22.34 -13.47
N GLY A 3 -1.09 -22.44 -12.70
CA GLY A 3 -1.07 -21.91 -11.34
C GLY A 3 -1.31 -20.40 -11.37
N ARG A 4 -2.08 -19.88 -10.43
CA ARG A 4 -2.21 -18.44 -10.20
C ARG A 4 -1.31 -18.05 -9.05
N VAL A 5 -0.69 -16.87 -9.15
CA VAL A 5 0.24 -16.35 -8.14
C VAL A 5 -0.34 -15.06 -7.58
N PRO A 6 -0.38 -14.90 -6.25
CA PRO A 6 -0.80 -13.65 -5.64
C PRO A 6 -0.03 -12.45 -6.18
N SER A 7 -0.73 -11.37 -6.49
CA SER A 7 -0.14 -10.13 -7.01
C SER A 7 -0.71 -8.91 -6.30
N ILE A 8 0.06 -7.83 -6.22
CA ILE A 8 -0.44 -6.57 -5.63
C ILE A 8 -1.53 -6.00 -6.53
N ALA A 9 -2.69 -5.74 -5.93
CA ALA A 9 -3.88 -5.16 -6.54
C ALA A 9 -3.88 -3.63 -6.47
N CYS A 10 -3.51 -3.11 -5.31
CA CYS A 10 -3.57 -1.68 -5.01
C CYS A 10 -2.54 -1.35 -3.93
N ILE A 11 -1.89 -0.20 -4.07
CA ILE A 11 -1.07 0.41 -3.02
C ILE A 11 -1.70 1.74 -2.66
N GLY A 12 -2.13 1.86 -1.41
CA GLY A 12 -2.64 3.06 -0.79
C GLY A 12 -1.63 3.65 0.20
N VAL A 13 -1.44 4.97 0.13
CA VAL A 13 -0.72 5.75 1.14
C VAL A 13 -1.71 6.75 1.72
N ILE A 14 -1.90 6.70 3.03
CA ILE A 14 -2.85 7.53 3.76
C ILE A 14 -2.07 8.37 4.77
N GLY A 15 -2.36 9.67 4.80
CA GLY A 15 -1.70 10.63 5.67
C GLY A 15 -2.07 10.49 7.15
N LYS A 16 -1.37 11.27 7.98
CA LYS A 16 -1.62 11.36 9.43
C LYS A 16 -3.06 11.77 9.76
N HIS A 17 -3.69 12.58 8.90
CA HIS A 17 -5.07 13.05 9.06
C HIS A 17 -6.10 12.20 8.32
N ASN A 18 -5.78 10.93 8.04
CA ASN A 18 -6.66 9.99 7.34
C ASN A 18 -7.07 10.43 5.92
N ASN A 19 -6.29 11.33 5.31
CA ASN A 19 -6.49 11.75 3.93
C ASN A 19 -5.69 10.86 2.97
N PRO A 20 -6.25 10.46 1.81
CA PRO A 20 -5.52 9.65 0.83
C PRO A 20 -4.43 10.50 0.16
N LEU A 21 -3.17 10.16 0.41
CA LEU A 21 -2.01 10.81 -0.20
C LEU A 21 -1.69 10.22 -1.57
N HIS A 22 -1.84 8.92 -1.74
CA HIS A 22 -1.57 8.26 -3.01
C HIS A 22 -2.34 6.94 -3.12
N ILE A 23 -2.92 6.67 -4.28
CA ILE A 23 -3.58 5.40 -4.60
C ILE A 23 -3.08 4.98 -5.98
N SER A 24 -2.48 3.79 -6.06
CA SER A 24 -2.06 3.18 -7.33
C SER A 24 -2.69 1.81 -7.48
N LEU A 25 -3.27 1.54 -8.64
CA LEU A 25 -3.99 0.30 -8.97
C LEU A 25 -3.21 -0.52 -9.97
N PHE A 26 -3.24 -1.85 -9.81
CA PHE A 26 -2.49 -2.79 -10.62
C PHE A 26 -3.32 -4.07 -10.88
N PRO A 27 -3.74 -4.38 -12.11
CA PRO A 27 -3.75 -3.53 -13.31
C PRO A 27 -4.77 -2.38 -13.17
N ALA A 28 -4.44 -1.20 -13.71
CA ALA A 28 -5.30 -0.03 -13.59
C ALA A 28 -6.57 -0.09 -14.47
N GLU A 29 -6.54 -0.84 -15.57
CA GLU A 29 -7.64 -0.89 -16.55
C GLU A 29 -8.79 -1.80 -16.13
N GLU A 30 -8.52 -2.79 -15.26
CA GLU A 30 -9.49 -3.80 -14.85
C GLU A 30 -10.17 -3.47 -13.51
N ARG A 31 -9.76 -2.39 -12.84
CA ARG A 31 -10.11 -2.11 -11.44
C ARG A 31 -10.81 -0.76 -11.30
N ALA A 32 -11.97 -0.74 -10.65
CA ALA A 32 -12.73 0.49 -10.40
C ALA A 32 -12.07 1.33 -9.29
N PRO A 33 -11.59 2.55 -9.57
CA PRO A 33 -10.85 3.34 -8.57
C PRO A 33 -11.65 3.69 -7.31
N LEU A 34 -12.96 3.90 -7.47
CA LEU A 34 -13.86 4.26 -6.37
C LEU A 34 -14.03 3.11 -5.37
N GLU A 35 -14.10 1.86 -5.85
CA GLU A 35 -14.21 0.68 -4.99
C GLU A 35 -12.96 0.54 -4.12
N PHE A 36 -11.77 0.65 -4.72
CA PHE A 36 -10.52 0.58 -3.96
C PHE A 36 -10.36 1.75 -2.98
N GLN A 37 -10.84 2.94 -3.33
CA GLN A 37 -10.85 4.05 -2.39
C GLN A 37 -11.76 3.77 -1.19
N PHE A 38 -12.93 3.15 -1.40
CA PHE A 38 -13.82 2.74 -0.32
C PHE A 38 -13.17 1.68 0.57
N LEU A 39 -12.53 0.66 -0.02
CA LEU A 39 -11.79 -0.37 0.72
C LEU A 39 -10.67 0.23 1.59
N LEU A 40 -9.87 1.14 1.01
CA LEU A 40 -8.82 1.85 1.74
C LEU A 40 -9.38 2.72 2.87
N SER A 41 -10.58 3.27 2.70
CA SER A 41 -11.23 4.06 3.76
C SER A 41 -11.74 3.15 4.89
N SER A 42 -12.33 2.00 4.53
CA SER A 42 -12.84 1.01 5.49
C SER A 42 -11.75 0.43 6.40
N CYS A 43 -10.50 0.36 5.94
CA CYS A 43 -9.41 -0.19 6.74
C CYS A 43 -8.96 0.73 7.89
N LEU A 44 -9.34 2.02 7.87
CA LEU A 44 -8.95 3.00 8.88
C LEU A 44 -9.50 2.68 10.27
N ASP A 45 -10.73 2.17 10.34
CA ASP A 45 -11.35 1.78 11.61
C ASP A 45 -10.56 0.66 12.30
N ILE A 46 -9.96 -0.24 11.50
CA ILE A 46 -9.12 -1.35 11.99
C ILE A 46 -7.79 -0.80 12.53
N PHE A 47 -7.20 0.20 11.86
CA PHE A 47 -6.03 0.89 12.38
C PHE A 47 -6.34 1.55 13.73
N GLU A 48 -7.47 2.26 13.84
CA GLU A 48 -7.88 2.92 15.08
C GLU A 48 -8.15 1.93 16.22
N ALA A 49 -8.86 0.84 15.94
CA ALA A 49 -9.15 -0.19 16.93
C ALA A 49 -7.89 -0.91 17.45
N ARG A 50 -6.88 -1.11 16.59
CA ARG A 50 -5.64 -1.85 16.95
C ARG A 50 -4.54 -0.93 17.51
N LEU A 51 -4.58 0.38 17.26
CA LEU A 51 -3.56 1.33 17.68
C LEU A 51 -3.28 1.33 19.21
N PRO A 52 -4.29 1.30 20.10
CA PRO A 52 -4.06 1.33 21.55
C PRO A 52 -3.32 0.11 22.10
N HIS A 53 -3.42 -1.02 21.39
CA HIS A 53 -2.87 -2.30 21.81
C HIS A 53 -1.51 -2.61 21.19
N LYS A 54 -0.99 -1.72 20.34
CA LYS A 54 0.25 -1.93 19.59
C LYS A 54 1.34 -1.01 20.11
N THR A 55 2.33 -1.60 20.80
CA THR A 55 3.30 -0.84 21.59
C THR A 55 4.58 -0.42 20.86
N ALA A 56 4.88 -0.93 19.65
CA ALA A 56 6.12 -0.54 18.95
C ALA A 56 6.21 -0.96 17.48
N ASP A 57 5.48 -1.99 17.05
CA ASP A 57 5.70 -2.56 15.72
C ASP A 57 5.02 -1.74 14.61
N GLN A 58 5.73 -1.48 13.52
CA GLN A 58 5.19 -0.76 12.36
C GLN A 58 4.27 -1.66 11.52
N ASP A 59 4.44 -2.98 11.65
CA ASP A 59 3.70 -3.99 10.88
C ASP A 59 2.32 -4.26 11.48
N PHE A 60 1.24 -3.84 10.82
CA PHE A 60 -0.13 -4.16 11.24
C PHE A 60 -0.62 -5.52 10.72
N GLY A 61 0.17 -6.19 9.87
CA GLY A 61 -0.17 -7.47 9.26
C GLY A 61 -1.45 -7.40 8.43
N LEU A 62 -2.18 -8.51 8.37
CA LEU A 62 -3.48 -8.59 7.73
C LEU A 62 -4.51 -7.70 8.46
N LEU A 63 -5.04 -6.70 7.76
CA LEU A 63 -6.12 -5.84 8.25
C LEU A 63 -7.46 -6.55 8.06
N GLN A 64 -7.79 -6.88 6.82
CA GLN A 64 -9.08 -7.44 6.43
C GLN A 64 -8.92 -8.33 5.19
N ALA A 65 -9.54 -9.51 5.23
CA ALA A 65 -9.84 -10.28 4.03
C ALA A 65 -11.18 -9.75 3.49
N VAL A 66 -11.14 -9.03 2.37
CA VAL A 66 -12.32 -8.35 1.79
C VAL A 66 -13.24 -9.37 1.15
N ASP A 67 -12.65 -10.30 0.40
CA ASP A 67 -13.31 -11.40 -0.28
C ASP A 67 -12.31 -12.54 -0.44
N GLU A 68 -12.72 -13.68 -1.01
CA GLU A 68 -11.83 -14.83 -1.31
C GLU A 68 -10.63 -14.43 -2.18
N ARG A 69 -10.76 -13.33 -2.93
CA ARG A 69 -9.76 -12.85 -3.89
C ARG A 69 -8.88 -11.74 -3.32
N LEU A 70 -9.36 -10.90 -2.40
CA LEU A 70 -8.67 -9.68 -1.98
C LEU A 70 -8.35 -9.67 -0.49
N ALA A 71 -7.07 -9.47 -0.16
CA ALA A 71 -6.59 -9.29 1.20
C ALA A 71 -5.89 -7.94 1.36
N MET A 72 -6.19 -7.22 2.44
CA MET A 72 -5.58 -5.92 2.75
C MET A 72 -4.57 -6.08 3.88
N TYR A 73 -3.36 -5.61 3.65
CA TYR A 73 -2.28 -5.57 4.63
C TYR A 73 -1.96 -4.13 5.00
N GLY A 74 -1.58 -3.92 6.26
CA GLY A 74 -1.34 -2.59 6.81
C GLY A 74 0.06 -2.41 7.37
N TRP A 75 0.58 -1.20 7.23
CA TRP A 75 1.83 -0.76 7.84
C TRP A 75 1.68 0.67 8.34
N LEU A 76 1.98 0.91 9.60
CA LEU A 76 1.92 2.24 10.22
C LEU A 76 3.34 2.74 10.48
N THR A 77 3.68 3.87 9.89
CA THR A 77 4.95 4.53 10.19
C THR A 77 4.88 5.29 11.52
N ASN A 78 6.06 5.55 12.11
CA ASN A 78 6.19 6.39 13.31
C ASN A 78 5.68 7.83 13.11
N THR A 79 5.54 8.30 11.87
CA THR A 79 5.00 9.64 11.54
C THR A 79 3.47 9.68 11.44
N GLY A 80 2.79 8.56 11.65
CA GLY A 80 1.32 8.46 11.53
C GLY A 80 0.82 8.26 10.10
N VAL A 81 1.72 8.19 9.12
CA VAL A 81 1.40 7.80 7.73
C VAL A 81 1.16 6.28 7.69
N LYS A 82 0.06 5.89 7.06
CA LYS A 82 -0.41 4.51 6.94
C LYS A 82 -0.18 4.05 5.51
N PHE A 83 0.50 2.93 5.33
CA PHE A 83 0.58 2.24 4.05
C PHE A 83 -0.36 1.04 4.08
N VAL A 84 -1.07 0.87 2.98
CA VAL A 84 -2.00 -0.23 2.80
C VAL A 84 -1.67 -0.88 1.46
N ILE A 85 -1.45 -2.18 1.46
CA ILE A 85 -1.25 -2.96 0.25
C ILE A 85 -2.38 -3.97 0.15
N VAL A 86 -3.17 -3.85 -0.91
CA VAL A 86 -4.18 -4.84 -1.26
C VAL A 86 -3.52 -5.87 -2.17
N VAL A 87 -3.68 -7.15 -1.85
CA VAL A 87 -3.17 -8.28 -2.62
C VAL A 87 -4.34 -9.05 -3.19
N ASP A 88 -4.24 -9.37 -4.47
CA ASP A 88 -5.12 -10.28 -5.17
C ASP A 88 -4.54 -11.69 -5.12
N MET A 89 -5.23 -12.62 -4.46
CA MET A 89 -4.81 -14.01 -4.30
C MET A 89 -4.90 -14.80 -5.61
N GLU A 90 -5.80 -14.42 -6.51
CA GLU A 90 -5.89 -15.01 -7.86
C GLU A 90 -4.99 -14.31 -8.89
N GLY A 91 -4.45 -13.15 -8.51
CA GLY A 91 -3.44 -12.35 -9.19
C GLY A 91 -3.13 -12.68 -10.66
N ARG A 92 -1.85 -12.96 -10.94
CA ARG A 92 -1.33 -13.17 -12.29
C ARG A 92 -1.10 -14.65 -12.59
N PRO A 93 -1.15 -15.07 -13.87
CA PRO A 93 -0.73 -16.42 -14.23
C PRO A 93 0.74 -16.66 -13.82
N ALA A 94 1.01 -17.83 -13.24
CA ALA A 94 2.34 -18.22 -12.80
C ALA A 94 3.32 -18.20 -13.98
N SER A 95 4.43 -17.51 -13.79
CA SER A 95 5.58 -17.51 -14.70
C SER A 95 6.63 -18.50 -14.22
N ALA A 96 7.55 -18.90 -15.10
CA ALA A 96 8.66 -19.81 -14.77
C ALA A 96 9.61 -19.26 -13.67
N LEU A 97 9.56 -17.96 -13.38
CA LEU A 97 10.30 -17.32 -12.28
C LEU A 97 9.62 -17.48 -10.91
N ASP A 98 8.35 -17.88 -10.87
CA ASP A 98 7.61 -17.95 -9.62
C ASP A 98 7.98 -19.25 -8.88
N THR A 99 8.56 -19.10 -7.70
CA THR A 99 9.01 -20.21 -6.87
C THR A 99 7.82 -21.11 -6.52
N LYS A 100 7.97 -22.44 -6.55
CA LYS A 100 6.90 -23.41 -6.19
C LYS A 100 6.25 -23.15 -4.80
N ALA A 101 6.93 -22.43 -3.92
CA ALA A 101 6.39 -21.98 -2.63
C ALA A 101 5.22 -20.98 -2.78
N ALA A 102 5.27 -20.10 -3.80
CA ALA A 102 4.22 -19.11 -4.09
C ALA A 102 2.90 -19.74 -4.56
N THR A 103 2.95 -20.99 -5.04
CA THR A 103 1.78 -21.74 -5.54
C THR A 103 1.20 -22.74 -4.54
N ALA A 104 1.90 -23.02 -3.44
CA ALA A 104 1.56 -24.13 -2.53
C ALA A 104 1.27 -23.69 -1.08
N VAL A 105 1.75 -22.52 -0.66
CA VAL A 105 1.61 -22.03 0.71
C VAL A 105 0.96 -20.66 0.63
N GLY A 106 -0.17 -20.49 1.31
CA GLY A 106 -0.88 -19.21 1.37
C GLY A 106 0.04 -18.05 1.78
N LEU A 107 -0.31 -16.84 1.34
CA LEU A 107 0.48 -15.64 1.58
C LEU A 107 0.67 -15.40 3.09
N ARG A 108 1.93 -15.30 3.53
CA ARG A 108 2.26 -15.02 4.93
C ARG A 108 2.51 -13.53 5.12
N ASP A 109 2.21 -13.02 6.30
CA ASP A 109 2.51 -11.62 6.67
C ASP A 109 4.00 -11.27 6.45
N ALA A 110 4.89 -12.23 6.68
CA ALA A 110 6.34 -12.07 6.47
C ALA A 110 6.70 -11.75 5.00
N ASP A 111 5.92 -12.24 4.03
CA ASP A 111 6.18 -12.05 2.61
C ASP A 111 5.81 -10.62 2.14
N MET A 112 5.02 -9.88 2.93
CA MET A 112 4.68 -8.48 2.66
C MET A 112 5.69 -7.48 3.23
N LYS A 113 6.49 -7.89 4.22
CA LYS A 113 7.48 -7.01 4.88
C LYS A 113 8.45 -6.35 3.90
N PRO A 114 9.01 -7.04 2.89
CA PRO A 114 9.92 -6.42 1.92
C PRO A 114 9.24 -5.33 1.08
N ALA A 115 7.99 -5.55 0.66
CA ALA A 115 7.22 -4.53 -0.08
C ALA A 115 6.96 -3.29 0.77
N PHE A 116 6.56 -3.45 2.04
CA PHE A 116 6.36 -2.33 2.95
C PHE A 116 7.65 -1.57 3.25
N ARG A 117 8.78 -2.27 3.46
CA ARG A 117 10.09 -1.63 3.65
C ARG A 117 10.55 -0.86 2.41
N ALA A 118 10.32 -1.41 1.21
CA ALA A 118 10.62 -0.72 -0.04
C ALA A 118 9.75 0.54 -0.21
N LEU A 119 8.45 0.44 0.10
CA LEU A 119 7.51 1.57 0.05
C LEU A 119 7.89 2.67 1.06
N GLN A 120 8.23 2.29 2.28
CA GLN A 120 8.73 3.22 3.30
C GLN A 120 10.03 3.89 2.84
N THR A 121 10.95 3.15 2.22
CA THR A 121 12.19 3.71 1.66
C THR A 121 11.91 4.69 0.53
N ALA A 122 10.95 4.39 -0.36
CA ALA A 122 10.52 5.30 -1.41
C ALA A 122 9.88 6.58 -0.83
N TYR A 123 9.08 6.46 0.22
CA TYR A 123 8.49 7.60 0.92
C TYR A 123 9.55 8.46 1.64
N ILE A 124 10.55 7.83 2.28
CA ILE A 124 11.68 8.56 2.88
C ILE A 124 12.47 9.31 1.80
N LYS A 125 12.72 8.70 0.63
CA LYS A 125 13.37 9.40 -0.49
C LYS A 125 12.56 10.61 -0.97
N LEU A 126 11.23 10.53 -0.94
CA LEU A 126 10.36 11.66 -1.24
C LEU A 126 10.51 12.77 -0.20
N LEU A 127 10.49 12.44 1.09
CA LEU A 127 10.69 13.41 2.19
C LEU A 127 12.09 14.04 2.18
N ARG A 128 13.10 13.34 1.64
CA ARG A 128 14.45 13.89 1.46
C ARG A 128 14.55 14.91 0.33
N ASN A 129 13.48 15.16 -0.43
CA ASN A 129 13.44 16.22 -1.42
C ASN A 129 13.20 17.58 -0.74
N PRO A 130 14.12 18.56 -0.84
CA PRO A 130 13.95 19.86 -0.19
C PRO A 130 12.77 20.69 -0.72
N PHE A 131 12.20 20.30 -1.87
CA PHE A 131 11.02 20.95 -2.45
C PHE A 131 9.71 20.20 -2.15
N TYR A 132 9.75 19.15 -1.33
CA TYR A 132 8.57 18.42 -0.92
C TYR A 132 8.22 18.78 0.52
N ASP A 133 7.05 19.38 0.70
CA ASP A 133 6.53 19.69 2.03
C ASP A 133 5.42 18.69 2.39
N PRO A 134 5.60 17.85 3.42
CA PRO A 134 4.56 16.92 3.86
C PRO A 134 3.32 17.61 4.44
N ASP A 135 3.43 18.84 4.94
CA ASP A 135 2.31 19.56 5.56
C ASP A 135 1.40 20.25 4.54
N GLU A 136 1.86 20.46 3.30
CA GLU A 136 1.02 20.89 2.18
C GLU A 136 -0.09 19.87 1.85
N HIS A 137 0.17 18.59 2.16
CA HIS A 137 -0.78 17.52 1.93
C HIS A 137 -1.77 17.33 3.10
N SER A 138 -1.73 18.20 4.12
CA SER A 138 -2.71 18.17 5.20
C SER A 138 -4.01 18.87 4.78
N PRO A 139 -5.19 18.25 4.99
CA PRO A 139 -6.47 18.89 4.70
C PRO A 139 -6.70 20.15 5.56
N VAL A 140 -6.07 20.25 6.72
CA VAL A 140 -6.15 21.44 7.59
C VAL A 140 -5.49 22.65 6.92
N THR A 141 -4.30 22.45 6.34
CA THR A 141 -3.57 23.48 5.61
C THR A 141 -4.28 23.84 4.31
N ALA A 142 -4.78 22.84 3.57
CA ALA A 142 -5.53 23.08 2.33
C ALA A 142 -6.80 23.92 2.55
N ASN A 143 -7.54 23.64 3.63
CA ASN A 143 -8.74 24.41 4.00
C ASN A 143 -8.40 25.82 4.50
N ALA A 144 -7.31 25.97 5.27
CA ALA A 144 -6.85 27.27 5.76
C ALA A 144 -6.38 28.18 4.61
N GLU A 145 -5.75 27.60 3.60
CA GLU A 145 -5.23 28.33 2.43
C GLU A 145 -6.21 28.40 1.25
N GLN A 146 -7.45 27.91 1.42
CA GLN A 146 -8.47 27.83 0.36
C GLN A 146 -7.95 27.19 -0.95
N ARG A 147 -6.97 26.28 -0.84
CA ARG A 147 -6.41 25.61 -2.03
C ARG A 147 -7.41 24.57 -2.52
N ILE A 148 -8.01 24.85 -3.66
CA ILE A 148 -8.81 23.88 -4.43
C ILE A 148 -7.83 22.99 -5.20
N GLY A 149 -7.18 22.06 -4.51
CA GLY A 149 -6.17 21.17 -5.09
C GLY A 149 -6.19 19.79 -4.42
N SER A 150 -5.75 18.75 -5.13
CA SER A 150 -5.64 17.42 -4.55
C SER A 150 -4.52 17.39 -3.52
N THR A 151 -4.81 16.89 -2.31
CA THR A 151 -3.81 16.64 -1.25
C THR A 151 -2.92 15.43 -1.57
N GLN A 152 -2.83 15.05 -2.84
CA GLN A 152 -2.15 13.86 -3.31
C GLN A 152 -0.69 14.13 -3.66
N ILE A 153 0.15 13.12 -3.50
CA ILE A 153 1.55 13.14 -3.90
C ILE A 153 1.63 13.13 -5.43
N THR A 154 2.17 14.20 -6.01
CA THR A 154 2.32 14.37 -7.47
C THR A 154 3.71 14.01 -8.00
N SER A 155 4.63 13.61 -7.12
CA SER A 155 6.01 13.30 -7.49
C SER A 155 6.09 12.08 -8.41
N ARG A 156 6.49 12.30 -9.68
CA ARG A 156 6.62 11.24 -10.69
C ARG A 156 7.60 10.15 -10.27
N LYS A 157 8.70 10.53 -9.61
CA LYS A 157 9.72 9.58 -9.12
C LYS A 157 9.11 8.63 -8.09
N PHE A 158 8.30 9.16 -7.17
CA PHE A 158 7.64 8.33 -6.16
C PHE A 158 6.64 7.37 -6.82
N ILE A 159 5.80 7.86 -7.73
CA ILE A 159 4.81 7.04 -8.44
C ILE A 159 5.48 5.91 -9.24
N GLN A 160 6.60 6.19 -9.91
CA GLN A 160 7.39 5.19 -10.63
C GLN A 160 7.98 4.13 -9.71
N GLU A 161 8.51 4.53 -8.55
CA GLU A 161 9.04 3.58 -7.56
C GLU A 161 7.92 2.70 -6.98
N VAL A 162 6.74 3.27 -6.68
CA VAL A 162 5.56 2.50 -6.22
C VAL A 162 5.15 1.45 -7.26
N LYS A 163 5.10 1.84 -8.54
CA LYS A 163 4.82 0.92 -9.64
C LYS A 163 5.86 -0.20 -9.74
N LYS A 164 7.14 0.15 -9.65
CA LYS A 164 8.24 -0.82 -9.66
C LYS A 164 8.14 -1.82 -8.49
N ILE A 165 7.77 -1.36 -7.30
CA ILE A 165 7.56 -2.25 -6.14
C ILE A 165 6.39 -3.21 -6.39
N ALA A 166 5.29 -2.72 -6.95
CA ALA A 166 4.13 -3.55 -7.27
C ALA A 166 4.45 -4.65 -8.30
N GLU A 167 5.26 -4.31 -9.32
CA GLU A 167 5.67 -5.24 -10.39
C GLU A 167 6.77 -6.22 -9.94
N ALA A 168 7.70 -5.78 -9.08
CA ALA A 168 8.81 -6.59 -8.60
C ALA A 168 8.42 -7.55 -7.46
N TRP A 169 7.33 -7.28 -6.76
CA TRP A 169 6.89 -8.14 -5.66
C TRP A 169 6.25 -9.44 -6.16
N SER A 170 6.68 -10.55 -5.56
CA SER A 170 5.99 -11.83 -5.61
C SER A 170 6.19 -12.57 -4.28
N PRO A 171 5.31 -13.53 -3.94
CA PRO A 171 5.45 -14.29 -2.70
C PRO A 171 6.82 -14.99 -2.62
N GLY A 172 7.53 -14.80 -1.51
CA GLY A 172 8.87 -15.37 -1.28
C GLY A 172 10.03 -14.44 -1.66
N VAL A 173 9.78 -13.27 -2.26
CA VAL A 173 10.83 -12.25 -2.45
C VAL A 173 11.25 -11.70 -1.10
N THR A 174 12.56 -11.70 -0.80
CA THR A 174 13.11 -11.25 0.49
C THR A 174 13.61 -9.80 0.46
N SER A 175 13.84 -9.22 -0.72
CA SER A 175 14.30 -7.85 -0.92
C SER A 175 13.82 -7.30 -2.27
N ILE A 176 13.47 -6.00 -2.31
CA ILE A 176 13.03 -5.25 -3.50
C ILE A 176 13.83 -3.96 -3.60
#